data_AF-A0A0Q4C5D4-F1
#
_entry.id   AF-A0A0Q4C5D4-F1
#
_cell.length_a   1.000
_cell.length_b   1.000
_cell.length_c   1.000
_cell.angle_alpha   90.00
_cell.angle_beta   90.00
_cell.angle_gamma   90.00
#
_symmetry.space_group_name_H-M   'P 1'
#
loop_
_entity.id
_entity.type
_entity.pdbx_description
1 polymer ?
#
loop_
_entity_poly.entity_id
_entity_poly.type
_entity_poly.pdbx_seq_one_letter_code
_entity_poly.pdbx_strand_id
1 'polypeptide(L)' 'MTDFAAVALALCAVAARVLGWRPDEFWAATPAELAAALGLLGPAATPPGIDARTLAAMMEHDDDGR' A
#
# COMPACT_ATOMS: atom_id res chain seq x y z
N MET A 1 8.88 14.94 13.64
CA MET A 1 8.85 13.69 12.84
C MET A 1 7.50 13.05 13.07
N THR A 2 6.60 13.08 12.10
CA THR A 2 5.38 12.27 12.16
C THR A 2 5.77 10.83 11.89
N ASP A 3 5.51 9.95 12.84
CA ASP A 3 5.70 8.52 12.64
C ASP A 3 4.66 7.97 11.65
N PHE A 4 4.97 6.80 11.10
CA PHE A 4 4.10 6.11 10.15
C PHE A 4 2.68 5.89 10.71
N ALA A 5 2.56 5.55 11.99
CA ALA A 5 1.29 5.23 12.61
C ALA A 5 0.35 6.45 12.65
N ALA A 6 0.88 7.62 13.00
CA ALA A 6 0.13 8.87 13.02
C ALA A 6 -0.40 9.24 11.62
N VAL A 7 0.42 9.08 10.59
CA VAL A 7 0.03 9.36 9.20
C VAL A 7 -1.00 8.34 8.70
N ALA A 8 -0.78 7.05 8.97
CA ALA A 8 -1.69 5.98 8.59
C ALA A 8 -3.08 6.20 9.22
N LEU A 9 -3.14 6.55 10.50
CA LEU A 9 -4.40 6.80 11.19
C LEU A 9 -5.16 8.00 10.60
N ALA A 10 -4.46 9.09 10.26
CA ALA A 10 -5.06 10.25 9.60
C ALA A 10 -5.66 9.89 8.24
N LEU A 11 -4.95 9.09 7.43
CA LEU A 11 -5.45 8.59 6.15
C LEU A 11 -6.66 7.67 6.30
N CYS A 12 -6.64 6.76 7.28
CA CYS A 12 -7.78 5.91 7.60
C CYS A 12 -9.03 6.73 7.96
N ALA A 13 -8.87 7.78 8.77
CA ALA A 13 -9.98 8.67 9.12
C ALA A 13 -10.55 9.41 7.90
N VAL A 14 -9.70 9.82 6.96
CA VAL A 14 -10.14 10.44 5.69
C VAL A 14 -10.91 9.42 4.85
N ALA A 15 -10.38 8.20 4.70
CA ALA A 15 -11.03 7.15 3.92
C ALA A 15 -12.42 6.78 4.48
N ALA A 16 -12.54 6.59 5.79
CA ALA A 16 -13.82 6.31 6.44
C ALA A 16 -14.85 7.43 6.20
N ARG A 17 -14.43 8.70 6.29
CA ARG A 17 -15.29 9.86 6.01
C ARG A 17 -15.76 9.93 4.57
N VAL A 18 -14.86 9.69 3.61
CA VAL A 18 -15.18 9.71 2.19
C VAL A 18 -16.16 8.60 1.82
N LEU A 19 -15.99 7.42 2.40
CA LEU A 19 -16.86 6.26 2.18
C LEU A 19 -18.17 6.31 2.99
N GLY A 20 -18.27 7.22 3.96
CA GLY A 20 -19.43 7.34 4.85
C GLY A 20 -19.55 6.20 5.87
N TRP A 21 -18.46 5.46 6.10
CA TRP A 21 -18.44 4.33 7.03
C TRP A 21 -18.41 4.79 8.48
N ARG A 22 -19.19 4.12 9.32
CA ARG A 22 -19.04 4.22 10.78
C ARG A 22 -17.72 3.57 11.22
N PRO A 23 -17.20 3.90 12.42
CA PRO A 23 -15.98 3.29 12.93
C PRO A 23 -16.03 1.76 12.93
N ASP A 24 -17.14 1.18 13.34
CA ASP A 24 -17.31 -0.28 13.37
C ASP A 24 -17.26 -0.90 11.97
N GLU A 25 -17.86 -0.24 10.96
CA GLU A 25 -17.83 -0.69 9.57
C GLU A 25 -16.41 -0.61 8.99
N PHE A 26 -15.69 0.48 9.28
CA PHE A 26 -14.31 0.65 8.83
C PHE A 26 -13.36 -0.38 9.43
N TRP A 27 -13.48 -0.66 10.73
CA TRP A 27 -12.61 -1.63 11.40
C TRP A 27 -12.96 -3.09 11.08
N ALA A 28 -14.21 -3.36 10.65
CA ALA A 28 -14.62 -4.66 10.15
C ALA A 28 -14.15 -4.92 8.71
N ALA A 29 -13.94 -3.87 7.91
CA ALA A 29 -13.49 -3.99 6.53
C ALA A 29 -12.02 -4.44 6.44
N THR A 30 -11.74 -5.35 5.51
CA THR A 30 -10.37 -5.77 5.20
C THR A 30 -9.63 -4.69 4.40
N PRO A 31 -8.28 -4.68 4.42
CA PRO A 31 -7.49 -3.76 3.59
C PRO A 31 -7.78 -3.88 2.09
N ALA A 32 -8.11 -5.09 1.61
CA ALA A 32 -8.46 -5.33 0.22
C ALA A 32 -9.81 -4.70 -0.15
N GLU A 33 -10.81 -4.80 0.73
CA GLU A 33 -12.12 -4.17 0.56
C GLU A 33 -12.01 -2.64 0.63
N LEU A 34 -11.18 -2.12 1.53
CA LEU A 34 -10.89 -0.68 1.60
C LEU A 34 -10.28 -0.18 0.28
N ALA A 35 -9.28 -0.89 -0.25
CA ALA A 35 -8.68 -0.55 -1.53
C ALA A 35 -9.68 -0.64 -2.69
N ALA A 36 -10.55 -1.66 -2.69
CA ALA A 36 -11.61 -1.80 -3.69
C ALA A 36 -12.61 -0.63 -3.64
N ALA A 37 -13.07 -0.27 -2.44
CA ALA A 37 -14.02 0.83 -2.21
C ALA A 37 -13.44 2.19 -2.62
N LEU A 38 -12.13 2.38 -2.48
CA LEU A 38 -11.41 3.58 -2.92
C LEU A 38 -11.06 3.56 -4.42
N GLY A 39 -11.39 2.50 -5.16
CA GLY A 39 -11.01 2.35 -6.57
C GLY A 39 -9.51 2.15 -6.79
N LEU A 40 -8.77 1.79 -5.74
CA LEU A 40 -7.33 1.56 -5.75
C LEU A 40 -6.94 0.19 -6.32
N LEU A 41 -7.88 -0.66 -6.76
CA LEU A 41 -7.58 -1.96 -7.37
C LEU A 41 -7.55 -1.95 -8.91
N GLY A 42 -7.43 -0.77 -9.52
CA GLY A 42 -7.29 -0.64 -10.96
C GLY A 42 -5.91 -1.11 -11.49
N PRO A 43 -5.74 -1.29 -12.81
CA PRO A 43 -4.50 -1.76 -13.43
C PRO A 43 -3.26 -0.86 -13.15
N ALA A 44 -3.46 0.33 -12.60
CA ALA A 44 -2.40 1.25 -12.17
C ALA A 44 -1.86 0.97 -10.75
N ALA A 45 -2.48 0.06 -9.99
CA ALA A 45 -2.13 -0.22 -8.59
C ALA A 45 -1.14 -1.37 -8.40
N THR A 46 -0.87 -2.12 -9.47
CA THR A 46 0.30 -3.01 -9.52
C THR A 46 1.49 -2.11 -9.84
N PRO A 47 2.38 -1.81 -8.87
CA PRO A 47 3.67 -1.23 -9.24
C PRO A 47 4.31 -2.18 -10.27
N PRO A 48 4.93 -1.65 -11.33
CA PRO A 48 5.62 -2.51 -12.28
C PRO A 48 6.57 -3.40 -11.48
N GLY A 49 6.38 -4.72 -11.56
CA GLY A 49 7.31 -5.66 -10.97
C GLY A 49 8.71 -5.36 -11.50
N ILE A 50 9.72 -5.53 -10.66
CA ILE A 50 11.11 -5.42 -11.11
C ILE A 50 11.34 -6.43 -12.24
N ASP A 51 11.90 -5.96 -13.35
CA ASP A 51 12.18 -6.82 -14.49
C ASP A 51 13.36 -7.75 -14.20
N ALA A 52 13.50 -8.79 -15.03
CA ALA A 52 14.57 -9.78 -14.86
C ALA A 52 15.98 -9.15 -14.93
N ARG A 53 16.14 -8.01 -15.63
CA ARG A 53 17.41 -7.31 -15.75
C ARG A 53 17.77 -6.60 -14.44
N THR A 54 16.78 -5.99 -13.80
CA THR A 54 16.91 -5.32 -12.51
C THR A 54 17.23 -6.35 -11.42
N LEU A 55 16.54 -7.50 -11.45
CA LEU A 55 16.86 -8.61 -10.56
C LEU A 55 18.30 -9.12 -10.74
N ALA A 56 18.75 -9.29 -11.98
CA ALA A 56 20.11 -9.75 -12.28
C ALA A 56 21.19 -8.77 -11.76
N ALA A 57 20.98 -7.47 -11.94
CA ALA A 57 21.90 -6.45 -11.44
C ALA A 57 22.00 -6.42 -9.91
N MET A 58 20.90 -6.69 -9.20
CA MET A 58 20.92 -6.80 -7.73
C MET A 58 21.70 -8.04 -7.27
N MET A 59 21.53 -9.19 -7.94
CA MET A 59 22.29 -10.41 -7.62
C MET A 59 23.79 -10.25 -7.88
N GLU A 60 24.18 -9.57 -8.96
CA GLU A 60 25.58 -9.30 -9.29
C GLU A 60 26.24 -8.35 -8.26
N HIS A 61 25.52 -7.34 -7.78
CA HIS A 61 26.01 -6.46 -6.72
C HIS A 61 26.17 -7.13 -5.34
N ASP A 62 25.34 -8.14 -5.01
CA ASP A 62 25.49 -8.91 -3.76
C ASP A 62 26.67 -9.88 -3.82
N ASP A 63 27.00 -10.43 -5.00
CA ASP A 63 28.16 -11.33 -5.19
C ASP A 63 29.51 -10.59 -5.19
N ASP A 64 29.51 -9.27 -5.45
CA ASP A 64 30.71 -8.42 -5.44
C ASP A 64 31.16 -8.00 -4.01
N GLY A 65 30.39 -8.35 -2.98
CA GLY A 65 30.66 -8.04 -1.57
C GLY A 65 31.52 -9.09 -0.85
N ARG A 66 32.80 -9.19 -1.19
CA ARG A 66 33.80 -9.93 -0.40
C ARG A 66 34.40 -9.11 0.73
#